data_AF-A0A6I5C2D7-F1
#
_entry.id   AF-A0A6I5C2D7-F1
#
_cell.length_a   1.000
_cell.length_b   1.000
_cell.length_c   1.000
_cell.angle_alpha   90.00
_cell.angle_beta   90.00
_cell.angle_gamma   90.00
#
_symmetry.space_group_name_H-M   'P 1'
#
loop_
_entity.id
_entity.type
_entity.pdbx_description
1 polymer ?
#
loop_
_entity_poly.entity_id
_entity_poly.type
_entity_poly.pdbx_seq_one_letter_code
_entity_poly.pdbx_strand_id
1 'polypeptide(L)'
;MNTRNDVQQATPVSIDVHTMGRTVDETQVDQWELKAARRALRNLKSVASGQVMMDLLAGQIEAGDRYYRELVAASGGAYRESRTEFTIRGLSGTAMANWFSAQAGTGRFQDKSLLLNAHPEHYGEPPTYTGGMVETIDGRLCRFKVSVARELPDAVAAFLDASYPVTLMTALLSLDDDTPFAYCLHQARDTDAGADVVVRVIYPSAAPDSMIEGHCEHLSIEFRSWIRNAAAATR
;
A
#
# COMPACT_ATOMS: atom_id res chain seq x y z
N MET A 1 -28.53 15.61 -49.12
CA MET A 1 -27.09 15.28 -49.20
C MET A 1 -26.65 14.85 -47.82
N ASN A 2 -26.52 13.55 -47.58
CA ASN A 2 -26.06 12.98 -46.31
C ASN A 2 -24.68 12.37 -46.55
N THR A 3 -23.62 13.09 -46.18
CA THR A 3 -22.27 12.55 -46.11
C THR A 3 -22.16 11.73 -44.82
N ARG A 4 -22.31 10.41 -44.95
CA ARG A 4 -21.84 9.46 -43.92
C ARG A 4 -20.32 9.53 -43.93
N ASN A 5 -19.75 10.03 -42.84
CA ASN A 5 -18.35 9.82 -42.51
C ASN A 5 -18.19 8.33 -42.16
N ASP A 6 -17.79 7.52 -43.14
CA ASP A 6 -17.24 6.19 -42.87
C ASP A 6 -15.87 6.39 -42.20
N VAL A 7 -15.88 6.40 -40.86
CA VAL A 7 -14.65 6.22 -40.08
C VAL A 7 -14.27 4.77 -40.27
N GLN A 8 -13.34 4.53 -41.19
CA GLN A 8 -12.74 3.23 -41.43
C GLN A 8 -12.06 2.78 -40.13
N GLN A 9 -12.71 1.85 -39.40
CA GLN A 9 -12.12 1.27 -38.21
C GLN A 9 -10.83 0.56 -38.64
N ALA A 10 -9.69 1.08 -38.19
CA ALA A 10 -8.40 0.47 -38.44
C ALA A 10 -8.42 -0.95 -37.87
N THR A 11 -8.03 -1.94 -38.69
CA THR A 11 -7.85 -3.31 -38.22
C THR A 11 -6.84 -3.30 -37.06
N PRO A 12 -7.15 -3.92 -35.91
CA PRO A 12 -6.21 -4.00 -34.81
C PRO A 12 -4.90 -4.65 -35.29
N VAL A 13 -3.77 -4.06 -34.92
CA VAL A 13 -2.46 -4.67 -35.15
C VAL A 13 -2.34 -5.88 -34.22
N SER A 14 -1.95 -7.04 -34.76
CA SER A 14 -1.65 -8.24 -33.99
C SER A 14 -0.16 -8.57 -34.08
N ILE A 15 0.45 -9.01 -32.98
CA ILE A 15 1.87 -9.37 -32.92
C ILE A 15 2.02 -10.86 -32.58
N ASP A 16 2.66 -11.62 -33.46
CA ASP A 16 3.09 -13.00 -33.17
C ASP A 16 4.54 -12.98 -32.67
N VAL A 17 4.76 -13.44 -31.43
CA VAL A 17 6.10 -13.52 -30.85
C VAL A 17 6.62 -14.96 -30.93
N HIS A 18 7.70 -15.15 -31.68
CA HIS A 18 8.38 -16.44 -31.80
C HIS A 18 9.71 -16.42 -31.05
N THR A 19 9.90 -17.35 -30.11
CA THR A 19 11.14 -17.47 -29.33
C THR A 19 11.46 -18.93 -29.07
N MET A 20 12.72 -19.34 -29.24
CA MET A 20 13.19 -20.72 -29.00
C MET A 20 12.29 -21.80 -29.65
N GLY A 21 11.77 -21.53 -30.86
CA GLY A 21 10.93 -22.47 -31.60
C GLY A 21 9.47 -22.58 -31.13
N ARG A 22 9.01 -21.72 -30.22
CA ARG A 22 7.59 -21.61 -29.82
C ARG A 22 7.02 -20.24 -30.16
N THR A 23 5.73 -20.19 -30.47
CA THR A 23 4.94 -18.96 -30.50
C THR A 23 4.36 -18.72 -29.11
N VAL A 24 4.40 -17.48 -28.63
CA VAL A 24 3.78 -17.07 -27.37
C VAL A 24 2.84 -15.90 -27.62
N ASP A 25 1.80 -15.79 -26.79
CA ASP A 25 0.84 -14.70 -26.84
C ASP A 25 1.33 -13.46 -26.07
N GLU A 26 0.64 -12.34 -26.27
CA GLU A 26 0.96 -11.07 -25.60
C GLU A 26 0.82 -11.17 -24.07
N THR A 27 -0.11 -11.98 -23.54
CA THR A 27 -0.24 -12.18 -22.08
C THR A 27 1.03 -12.79 -21.48
N GLN A 28 1.65 -13.74 -22.16
CA GLN A 28 2.92 -14.31 -21.72
C GLN A 28 4.06 -13.28 -21.79
N VAL A 29 4.04 -12.39 -22.78
CA VAL A 29 4.99 -11.29 -22.93
C VAL A 29 4.82 -10.26 -21.80
N ASP A 30 3.58 -9.87 -21.47
CA ASP A 30 3.26 -8.98 -20.35
C ASP A 30 3.79 -9.54 -19.01
N GLN A 31 3.66 -10.85 -18.80
CA GLN A 31 4.23 -11.50 -17.62
C GLN A 31 5.76 -11.43 -17.60
N TRP A 32 6.42 -11.55 -18.75
CA TRP A 32 7.88 -11.41 -18.85
C TRP A 32 8.33 -9.97 -18.63
N GLU A 33 7.60 -9.00 -19.18
CA GLU A 33 7.81 -7.58 -18.94
C GLU A 33 7.65 -7.26 -17.46
N LEU A 34 6.56 -7.67 -16.81
CA LEU A 34 6.37 -7.50 -15.37
C LEU A 34 7.49 -8.15 -14.56
N LYS A 35 7.94 -9.34 -14.95
CA LYS A 35 9.09 -10.00 -14.32
C LYS A 35 10.38 -9.19 -14.52
N ALA A 36 10.57 -8.56 -15.68
CA ALA A 36 11.72 -7.72 -15.98
C ALA A 36 11.68 -6.40 -15.22
N ALA A 37 10.53 -5.70 -15.22
CA ALA A 37 10.28 -4.48 -14.45
C ALA A 37 10.56 -4.69 -12.96
N ARG A 38 10.10 -5.80 -12.38
CA ARG A 38 10.40 -6.16 -10.97
C ARG A 38 11.89 -6.38 -10.73
N ARG A 39 12.64 -6.96 -11.68
CA ARG A 39 14.11 -7.10 -11.55
C ARG A 39 14.80 -5.74 -11.63
N ALA A 40 14.42 -4.91 -12.58
CA ALA A 40 14.97 -3.56 -12.75
C ALA A 40 14.71 -2.70 -11.51
N LEU A 41 13.47 -2.71 -10.99
CA LEU A 41 13.09 -1.97 -9.79
C LEU A 41 13.89 -2.43 -8.57
N ARG A 42 14.06 -3.74 -8.34
CA ARG A 42 14.91 -4.24 -7.25
C ARG A 42 16.35 -3.77 -7.37
N ASN A 43 16.91 -3.78 -8.60
CA ASN A 43 18.26 -3.28 -8.83
C ASN A 43 18.36 -1.79 -8.48
N LEU A 44 17.41 -0.97 -8.96
CA LEU A 44 17.39 0.47 -8.68
C LEU A 44 17.25 0.76 -7.18
N LYS A 45 16.32 0.09 -6.48
CA LYS A 45 16.16 0.20 -5.03
C LYS A 45 17.43 -0.21 -4.27
N SER A 46 18.13 -1.25 -4.73
CA SER A 46 19.39 -1.68 -4.13
C SER A 46 20.50 -0.64 -4.31
N VAL A 47 20.67 -0.11 -5.52
CA VAL A 47 21.73 0.86 -5.85
C VAL A 47 21.47 2.20 -5.16
N ALA A 48 20.21 2.63 -5.12
CA ALA A 48 19.82 3.91 -4.52
C ALA A 48 19.48 3.80 -3.02
N SER A 49 19.74 2.68 -2.34
CA SER A 49 19.26 2.47 -0.96
C SER A 49 19.76 3.52 0.06
N GLY A 50 19.02 3.69 1.15
CA GLY A 50 19.38 4.57 2.26
C GLY A 50 19.33 6.06 1.89
N GLN A 51 20.36 6.81 2.27
CA GLN A 51 20.41 8.27 2.08
C GLN A 51 20.36 8.66 0.60
N VAL A 52 20.93 7.85 -0.31
CA VAL A 52 20.91 8.13 -1.75
C VAL A 52 19.47 8.27 -2.27
N MET A 53 18.55 7.39 -1.84
CA MET A 53 17.13 7.48 -2.20
C MET A 53 16.51 8.75 -1.65
N MET A 54 16.84 9.10 -0.40
CA MET A 54 16.28 10.29 0.25
C MET A 54 16.72 11.56 -0.48
N ASP A 55 17.98 11.63 -0.90
CA ASP A 55 18.52 12.77 -1.65
C ASP A 55 17.87 12.89 -3.04
N LEU A 56 17.68 11.77 -3.75
CA LEU A 56 17.00 11.73 -5.05
C LEU A 56 15.53 12.17 -4.96
N LEU A 57 14.88 11.88 -3.83
CA LEU A 57 13.47 12.14 -3.61
C LEU A 57 13.18 13.41 -2.81
N ALA A 58 14.19 14.14 -2.34
CA ALA A 58 14.05 15.23 -1.36
C ALA A 58 12.97 16.26 -1.73
N GLY A 59 12.96 16.76 -2.97
CA GLY A 59 11.95 17.73 -3.42
C GLY A 59 10.52 17.16 -3.48
N GLN A 60 10.38 15.86 -3.77
CA GLN A 60 9.07 15.19 -3.75
C GLN A 60 8.60 14.93 -2.32
N ILE A 61 9.53 14.62 -1.41
CA ILE A 61 9.25 14.48 0.03
C ILE A 61 8.73 15.81 0.58
N GLU A 62 9.41 16.92 0.30
CA GLU A 62 8.99 18.25 0.76
C GLU A 62 7.62 18.66 0.20
N ALA A 63 7.34 18.32 -1.07
CA ALA A 63 6.03 18.55 -1.67
C ALA A 63 4.93 17.70 -1.00
N GLY A 64 5.24 16.43 -0.70
CA GLY A 64 4.38 15.53 0.06
C GLY A 64 4.06 16.06 1.46
N ASP A 65 5.09 16.39 2.25
CA ASP A 65 4.95 16.92 3.61
C ASP A 65 4.02 18.14 3.64
N ARG A 66 4.18 19.06 2.69
CA ARG A 66 3.30 20.24 2.56
C ARG A 66 1.86 19.84 2.24
N TYR A 67 1.67 18.95 1.29
CA TYR A 67 0.34 18.48 0.87
C TYR A 67 -0.42 17.85 2.05
N TYR A 68 0.21 16.96 2.81
CA TYR A 68 -0.44 16.34 3.97
C TYR A 68 -0.78 17.34 5.08
N ARG A 69 0.07 18.34 5.33
CA ARG A 69 -0.26 19.44 6.26
C ARG A 69 -1.48 20.24 5.81
N GLU A 70 -1.56 20.55 4.51
CA GLU A 70 -2.72 21.27 3.95
C GLU A 70 -4.01 20.46 4.10
N LEU A 71 -3.98 19.14 3.87
CA LEU A 71 -5.13 18.26 4.11
C LEU A 71 -5.55 18.27 5.58
N VAL A 72 -4.60 18.14 6.51
CA VAL A 72 -4.88 18.18 7.96
C VAL A 72 -5.54 19.52 8.33
N ALA A 73 -4.98 20.64 7.90
CA ALA A 73 -5.50 21.98 8.20
C ALA A 73 -6.91 22.19 7.62
N ALA A 74 -7.15 21.76 6.37
CA ALA A 74 -8.43 21.92 5.70
C ALA A 74 -9.55 21.04 6.27
N SER A 75 -9.20 19.97 7.00
CA SER A 75 -10.18 18.98 7.47
C SER A 75 -10.85 19.33 8.78
N GLY A 76 -10.34 20.32 9.54
CA GLY A 76 -10.95 20.76 10.79
C GLY A 76 -11.16 19.65 11.84
N GLY A 77 -10.33 18.60 11.82
CA GLY A 77 -10.46 17.44 12.70
C GLY A 77 -11.49 16.39 12.27
N ALA A 78 -12.11 16.53 11.09
CA ALA A 78 -12.95 15.50 10.49
C ALA A 78 -12.13 14.53 9.65
N TYR A 79 -12.58 13.28 9.55
CA TYR A 79 -11.86 12.19 8.91
C TYR A 79 -12.72 11.43 7.89
N ARG A 80 -12.06 10.69 7.00
CA ARG A 80 -12.65 9.73 6.06
C ARG A 80 -11.73 8.52 5.90
N GLU A 81 -12.25 7.40 5.42
CA GLU A 81 -11.46 6.16 5.26
C GLU A 81 -11.14 5.83 3.80
N SER A 82 -9.93 5.31 3.55
CA SER A 82 -9.72 4.29 2.53
C SER A 82 -9.99 2.92 3.16
N ARG A 83 -10.61 2.01 2.42
CA ARG A 83 -11.07 0.72 2.92
C ARG A 83 -10.90 -0.37 1.86
N THR A 84 -10.10 -1.37 2.19
CA THR A 84 -9.92 -2.57 1.36
C THR A 84 -10.30 -3.81 2.17
N GLU A 85 -11.04 -4.72 1.55
CA GLU A 85 -11.54 -5.94 2.17
C GLU A 85 -10.99 -7.18 1.48
N PHE A 86 -10.70 -8.22 2.26
CA PHE A 86 -10.18 -9.49 1.78
C PHE A 86 -10.95 -10.65 2.41
N THR A 87 -11.40 -11.60 1.58
CA THR A 87 -11.85 -12.91 2.06
C THR A 87 -10.73 -13.93 1.85
N ILE A 88 -10.13 -14.36 2.95
CA ILE A 88 -8.99 -15.27 2.98
C ILE A 88 -9.48 -16.69 3.26
N ARG A 89 -8.93 -17.66 2.52
CA ARG A 89 -9.17 -19.08 2.73
C ARG A 89 -7.89 -19.77 3.16
N GLY A 90 -7.96 -20.60 4.20
CA GLY A 90 -6.83 -21.38 4.72
C GLY A 90 -5.89 -20.64 5.67
N LEU A 91 -6.24 -19.42 6.11
CA LEU A 91 -5.52 -18.68 7.14
C LEU A 91 -6.53 -17.88 7.98
N SER A 92 -6.50 -18.06 9.31
CA SER A 92 -7.36 -17.28 10.22
C SER A 92 -6.80 -15.87 10.45
N GLY A 93 -7.69 -14.95 10.80
CA GLY A 93 -7.37 -13.59 11.21
C GLY A 93 -6.56 -13.60 12.51
N THR A 94 -6.84 -14.52 13.43
CA THR A 94 -6.02 -14.73 14.64
C THR A 94 -4.57 -15.12 14.29
N ALA A 95 -4.37 -16.05 13.36
CA ALA A 95 -3.02 -16.41 12.92
C ALA A 95 -2.32 -15.23 12.22
N MET A 96 -3.07 -14.45 11.44
CA MET A 96 -2.58 -13.23 10.81
C MET A 96 -2.17 -12.16 11.81
N ALA A 97 -2.96 -11.94 12.86
CA ALA A 97 -2.65 -11.00 13.94
C ALA A 97 -1.36 -11.39 14.65
N ASN A 98 -1.17 -12.67 14.96
CA ASN A 98 0.06 -13.18 15.55
C ASN A 98 1.27 -12.94 14.64
N TRP A 99 1.12 -13.17 13.34
CA TRP A 99 2.18 -12.88 12.36
C TRP A 99 2.51 -11.38 12.31
N PHE A 100 1.51 -10.49 12.20
CA PHE A 100 1.71 -9.04 12.22
C PHE A 100 2.38 -8.58 13.51
N SER A 101 1.94 -9.10 14.67
CA SER A 101 2.55 -8.77 15.96
C SER A 101 4.03 -9.19 16.00
N ALA A 102 4.39 -10.35 15.44
CA ALA A 102 5.77 -10.81 15.38
C ALA A 102 6.63 -9.95 14.43
N GLN A 103 6.07 -9.48 13.31
CA GLN A 103 6.81 -8.68 12.34
C GLN A 103 6.90 -7.21 12.72
N ALA A 104 5.79 -6.60 13.12
CA ALA A 104 5.61 -5.15 13.22
C ALA A 104 5.15 -4.66 14.60
N GLY A 105 4.95 -5.56 15.59
CA GLY A 105 4.43 -5.21 16.92
C GLY A 105 5.29 -4.23 17.72
N THR A 106 6.55 -4.03 17.33
CA THR A 106 7.44 -3.02 17.93
C THR A 106 7.39 -1.66 17.20
N GLY A 107 6.47 -1.46 16.27
CA GLY A 107 6.39 -0.26 15.42
C GLY A 107 7.40 -0.22 14.26
N ARG A 108 8.12 -1.33 14.02
CA ARG A 108 9.01 -1.50 12.86
C ARG A 108 8.97 -2.95 12.39
N PHE A 109 9.11 -3.17 11.09
CA PHE A 109 9.27 -4.53 10.55
C PHE A 109 10.65 -5.09 10.92
N GLN A 110 10.69 -6.27 11.54
CA GLN A 110 11.95 -6.95 11.85
C GLN A 110 12.70 -7.38 10.58
N ASP A 111 11.97 -7.95 9.62
CA ASP A 111 12.47 -8.19 8.27
C ASP A 111 12.02 -7.05 7.34
N LYS A 112 12.94 -6.11 7.10
CA LYS A 112 12.72 -4.97 6.19
C LYS A 112 12.37 -5.40 4.76
N SER A 113 12.76 -6.60 4.35
CA SER A 113 12.43 -7.10 3.02
C SER A 113 10.94 -7.41 2.87
N LEU A 114 10.26 -7.82 3.95
CA LEU A 114 8.80 -8.00 3.95
C LEU A 114 8.08 -6.68 3.73
N LEU A 115 8.59 -5.60 4.32
CA LEU A 115 8.06 -4.26 4.16
C LEU A 115 8.34 -3.76 2.72
N LEU A 116 9.59 -3.70 2.29
CA LEU A 116 9.98 -3.11 1.00
C LEU A 116 9.48 -3.87 -0.23
N ASN A 117 9.26 -5.19 -0.12
CA ASN A 117 8.75 -6.00 -1.22
C ASN A 117 7.22 -6.14 -1.23
N ALA A 118 6.51 -5.59 -0.23
CA ALA A 118 5.06 -5.65 -0.18
C ALA A 118 4.42 -4.86 -1.32
N HIS A 119 5.00 -3.69 -1.65
CA HIS A 119 4.56 -2.83 -2.73
C HIS A 119 5.73 -2.34 -3.60
N PRO A 120 5.57 -2.27 -4.94
CA PRO A 120 6.57 -1.65 -5.81
C PRO A 120 6.91 -0.21 -5.41
N GLU A 121 5.95 0.52 -4.83
CA GLU A 121 6.12 1.92 -4.45
C GLU A 121 6.71 2.14 -3.04
N HIS A 122 7.12 1.09 -2.33
CA HIS A 122 7.90 1.27 -1.09
C HIS A 122 9.37 1.56 -1.39
N TYR A 123 9.78 2.82 -1.34
CA TYR A 123 11.13 3.24 -1.74
C TYR A 123 12.19 2.94 -0.68
N GLY A 124 11.83 3.02 0.60
CA GLY A 124 12.78 2.83 1.68
C GLY A 124 12.23 3.25 3.04
N GLU A 125 12.98 2.90 4.09
CA GLU A 125 12.82 3.54 5.38
C GLU A 125 13.79 4.73 5.48
N PRO A 126 13.37 5.88 6.06
CA PRO A 126 14.28 6.98 6.34
C PRO A 126 15.46 6.53 7.22
N PRO A 127 16.70 6.94 6.92
CA PRO A 127 17.88 6.50 7.69
C PRO A 127 18.02 7.23 9.04
N THR A 128 17.28 8.31 9.25
CA THR A 128 17.40 9.21 10.41
C THR A 128 16.59 8.75 11.63
N TYR A 129 15.66 7.82 11.46
CA TYR A 129 14.87 7.23 12.54
C TYR A 129 14.48 5.79 12.22
N THR A 130 14.05 5.05 13.25
CA THR A 130 13.57 3.67 13.08
C THR A 130 12.06 3.63 13.08
N GLY A 131 11.47 2.92 12.12
CA GLY A 131 10.01 2.83 11.96
C GLY A 131 9.49 4.00 11.13
N GLY A 132 8.84 3.69 10.02
CA GLY A 132 8.43 4.68 9.02
C GLY A 132 8.61 4.16 7.61
N MET A 133 8.19 4.95 6.63
CA MET A 133 8.24 4.58 5.22
C MET A 133 8.37 5.82 4.35
N VAL A 134 9.03 5.66 3.21
CA VAL A 134 8.91 6.54 2.05
C VAL A 134 8.24 5.76 0.93
N GLU A 135 7.04 6.17 0.57
CA GLU A 135 6.22 5.53 -0.46
C GLU A 135 5.39 6.55 -1.23
N THR A 136 4.85 6.18 -2.38
CA THR A 136 3.80 6.98 -3.03
C THR A 136 2.42 6.52 -2.60
N ILE A 137 1.51 7.48 -2.44
CA ILE A 137 0.08 7.28 -2.24
C ILE A 137 -0.62 8.17 -3.28
N ASP A 138 -1.35 7.57 -4.23
CA ASP A 138 -1.93 8.26 -5.39
C ASP A 138 -0.87 9.06 -6.18
N GLY A 139 0.26 8.40 -6.45
CA GLY A 139 1.39 8.99 -7.20
C GLY A 139 2.12 10.13 -6.47
N ARG A 140 1.74 10.46 -5.22
CA ARG A 140 2.39 11.49 -4.42
C ARG A 140 3.27 10.85 -3.36
N LEU A 141 4.53 11.25 -3.33
CA LEU A 141 5.48 10.74 -2.35
C LEU A 141 5.09 11.22 -0.94
N CYS A 142 5.10 10.30 0.01
CA CYS A 142 4.88 10.52 1.42
C CYS A 142 6.04 9.90 2.19
N ARG A 143 6.65 10.69 3.08
CA ARG A 143 7.56 10.18 4.10
C ARG A 143 6.86 10.32 5.44
N PHE A 144 6.80 9.23 6.19
CA PHE A 144 6.13 9.24 7.47
C PHE A 144 6.76 8.28 8.48
N LYS A 145 6.57 8.61 9.76
CA LYS A 145 6.79 7.74 10.91
C LYS A 145 5.56 6.88 11.14
N VAL A 146 5.79 5.63 11.51
CA VAL A 146 4.73 4.71 11.97
C VAL A 146 4.93 4.49 13.47
N SER A 147 3.87 4.69 14.25
CA SER A 147 3.87 4.38 15.68
C SER A 147 2.64 3.57 16.06
N VAL A 148 2.79 2.60 16.96
CA VAL A 148 1.64 1.83 17.47
C VAL A 148 0.74 2.77 18.26
N ALA A 149 -0.52 2.91 17.82
CA ALA A 149 -1.50 3.77 18.47
C ALA A 149 -2.27 2.97 19.52
N ARG A 150 -1.95 3.24 20.79
CA ARG A 150 -2.63 2.63 21.95
C ARG A 150 -3.95 3.33 22.28
N GLU A 151 -4.03 4.62 21.95
CA GLU A 151 -5.19 5.47 22.11
C GLU A 151 -5.51 6.09 20.76
N LEU A 152 -6.80 6.22 20.45
CA LEU A 152 -7.30 6.82 19.22
C LEU A 152 -8.17 8.02 19.57
N PRO A 153 -8.14 9.11 18.78
CA PRO A 153 -9.16 10.14 18.88
C PRO A 153 -10.56 9.54 18.67
N ASP A 154 -11.57 10.03 19.39
CA ASP A 154 -12.95 9.50 19.30
C ASP A 154 -13.47 9.47 17.85
N ALA A 155 -13.18 10.52 17.07
CA ALA A 155 -13.57 10.61 15.67
C ALA A 155 -12.91 9.55 14.77
N VAL A 156 -11.74 9.04 15.14
CA VAL A 156 -11.03 7.96 14.46
C VAL A 156 -11.50 6.60 14.98
N ALA A 157 -11.68 6.47 16.29
CA ALA A 157 -12.19 5.24 16.92
C ALA A 157 -13.59 4.86 16.41
N ALA A 158 -14.38 5.83 15.96
CA ALA A 158 -15.68 5.61 15.32
C ALA A 158 -15.62 4.76 14.02
N PHE A 159 -14.45 4.63 13.38
CA PHE A 159 -14.26 3.76 12.20
C PHE A 159 -13.93 2.31 12.56
N LEU A 160 -13.73 1.98 13.85
CA LEU A 160 -13.59 0.59 14.28
C LEU A 160 -14.91 -0.14 14.12
N ASP A 161 -14.83 -1.37 13.60
CA ASP A 161 -15.99 -2.21 13.36
C ASP A 161 -15.99 -3.38 14.33
N ALA A 162 -16.98 -3.43 15.24
CA ALA A 162 -17.10 -4.46 16.25
C ALA A 162 -17.36 -5.87 15.66
N SER A 163 -17.80 -5.95 14.40
CA SER A 163 -17.94 -7.23 13.70
C SER A 163 -16.59 -7.84 13.28
N TYR A 164 -15.49 -7.10 13.37
CA TYR A 164 -14.12 -7.57 13.14
C TYR A 164 -13.31 -7.50 14.45
N PRO A 165 -13.50 -8.45 15.37
CA PRO A 165 -12.97 -8.36 16.73
C PRO A 165 -11.46 -8.57 16.86
N VAL A 166 -10.80 -9.09 15.81
CA VAL A 166 -9.36 -9.35 15.84
C VAL A 166 -8.63 -8.12 15.30
N THR A 167 -7.84 -7.45 16.13
CA THR A 167 -6.98 -6.34 15.68
C THR A 167 -5.69 -6.89 15.07
N LEU A 168 -5.42 -6.52 13.81
CA LEU A 168 -4.15 -6.81 13.15
C LEU A 168 -3.12 -5.71 13.44
N MET A 169 -3.54 -4.45 13.38
CA MET A 169 -2.71 -3.28 13.65
C MET A 169 -3.58 -2.06 13.94
N THR A 170 -3.16 -1.27 14.93
CA THR A 170 -3.61 0.11 15.14
C THR A 170 -2.37 0.99 15.17
N ALA A 171 -2.24 1.91 14.21
CA ALA A 171 -1.05 2.77 14.11
C ALA A 171 -1.40 4.21 13.80
N LEU A 172 -0.59 5.14 14.30
CA LEU A 172 -0.57 6.55 13.92
C LEU A 172 0.55 6.77 12.90
N LEU A 173 0.21 7.44 11.80
CA LEU A 173 1.14 7.94 10.81
C LEU A 173 1.35 9.45 11.03
N SER A 174 2.61 9.85 11.22
CA SER A 174 2.98 11.25 11.41
C SER A 174 4.11 11.68 10.50
N LEU A 175 4.12 12.97 10.14
CA LEU A 175 5.24 13.59 9.44
C LEU A 175 6.45 13.71 10.39
N ASP A 176 7.61 14.07 9.85
CA ASP A 176 8.86 14.20 10.63
C ASP A 176 8.75 15.20 11.78
N ASP A 177 7.91 16.23 11.64
CA ASP A 177 7.60 17.24 12.67
C ASP A 177 6.51 16.80 13.68
N ASP A 178 6.17 15.52 13.69
CA ASP A 178 5.13 14.91 14.53
C ASP A 178 3.69 15.32 14.20
N THR A 179 3.45 16.02 13.09
CA THR A 179 2.07 16.28 12.62
C THR A 179 1.37 14.95 12.31
N PRO A 180 0.28 14.58 13.02
CA PRO A 180 -0.49 13.39 12.71
C PRO A 180 -1.29 13.63 11.42
N PHE A 181 -1.18 12.73 10.44
CA PHE A 181 -1.90 12.89 9.17
C PHE A 181 -2.69 11.66 8.74
N ALA A 182 -2.53 10.50 9.38
CA ALA A 182 -3.40 9.35 9.13
C ALA A 182 -3.34 8.32 10.27
N TYR A 183 -4.32 7.41 10.30
CA TYR A 183 -4.35 6.29 11.23
C TYR A 183 -4.64 4.97 10.50
N CYS A 184 -3.85 3.94 10.76
CA CYS A 184 -4.13 2.59 10.26
C CYS A 184 -5.03 1.85 11.25
N LEU A 185 -6.18 1.36 10.79
CA LEU A 185 -7.09 0.51 11.55
C LEU A 185 -7.31 -0.79 10.77
N HIS A 186 -6.58 -1.83 11.13
CA HIS A 186 -6.62 -3.13 10.44
C HIS A 186 -7.24 -4.17 11.36
N GLN A 187 -8.34 -4.77 10.92
CA GLN A 187 -9.13 -5.70 11.70
C GLN A 187 -9.46 -6.97 10.90
N ALA A 188 -9.79 -8.04 11.60
CA ALA A 188 -10.17 -9.31 11.03
C ALA A 188 -11.30 -9.96 11.83
N ARG A 189 -11.99 -10.90 11.19
CA ARG A 189 -12.90 -11.86 11.80
C ARG A 189 -12.58 -13.24 11.26
N ASP A 190 -12.42 -14.20 12.16
CA ASP A 190 -12.24 -15.60 11.78
C ASP A 190 -13.54 -16.17 11.19
N THR A 191 -13.40 -17.06 10.21
CA THR A 191 -14.51 -17.79 9.57
C THR A 191 -14.17 -19.28 9.50
N ASP A 192 -15.16 -20.13 9.22
CA ASP A 192 -14.95 -21.58 9.08
C ASP A 192 -13.90 -21.94 8.03
N ALA A 193 -13.73 -21.11 6.99
CA ALA A 193 -12.81 -21.34 5.89
C ALA A 193 -11.49 -20.56 6.00
N GLY A 194 -11.35 -19.64 6.95
CA GLY A 194 -10.22 -18.72 7.05
C GLY A 194 -10.60 -17.43 7.78
N ALA A 195 -10.66 -16.30 7.07
CA ALA A 195 -10.95 -15.00 7.67
C ALA A 195 -11.51 -13.98 6.68
N ASP A 196 -12.33 -13.06 7.19
CA ASP A 196 -12.58 -11.79 6.54
C ASP A 196 -11.68 -10.73 7.17
N VAL A 197 -10.94 -9.99 6.36
CA VAL A 197 -10.01 -8.93 6.80
C VAL A 197 -10.46 -7.61 6.19
N VAL A 198 -10.45 -6.56 7.00
CA VAL A 198 -10.66 -5.19 6.58
C VAL A 198 -9.48 -4.34 7.00
N VAL A 199 -8.88 -3.65 6.03
CA VAL A 199 -7.77 -2.73 6.26
C VAL A 199 -8.23 -1.34 5.91
N ARG A 200 -8.14 -0.44 6.89
CA ARG A 200 -8.46 0.97 6.73
C ARG A 200 -7.26 1.83 6.98
N VAL A 201 -7.19 2.92 6.23
CA VAL A 201 -6.40 4.08 6.63
C VAL A 201 -7.32 5.29 6.68
N ILE A 202 -7.34 5.92 7.85
CA ILE A 202 -8.20 7.04 8.20
C ILE A 202 -7.42 8.31 7.92
N TYR A 203 -7.87 9.05 6.92
CA TYR A 203 -7.28 10.30 6.48
C TYR A 203 -8.11 11.51 6.92
N PRO A 204 -7.51 12.71 6.95
CA PRO A 204 -8.22 13.96 7.02
C PRO A 204 -9.31 14.02 5.93
N SER A 205 -10.51 14.47 6.28
CA SER A 205 -11.68 14.51 5.38
C SER A 205 -11.48 15.29 4.08
N ALA A 206 -10.53 16.23 4.05
CA ALA A 206 -10.14 16.96 2.86
C ALA A 206 -9.35 16.14 1.84
N ALA A 207 -8.94 14.91 2.17
CA ALA A 207 -8.29 14.01 1.22
C ALA A 207 -9.20 13.77 0.00
N PRO A 208 -8.70 13.96 -1.24
CA PRO A 208 -9.50 13.82 -2.44
C PRO A 208 -9.82 12.35 -2.72
N ASP A 209 -10.87 12.12 -3.51
CA ASP A 209 -11.33 10.77 -3.84
C ASP A 209 -10.25 9.94 -4.54
N SER A 210 -9.45 10.55 -5.43
CA SER A 210 -8.32 9.88 -6.10
C SER A 210 -7.31 9.31 -5.10
N MET A 211 -7.06 10.03 -4.00
CA MET A 211 -6.15 9.58 -2.96
C MET A 211 -6.73 8.40 -2.18
N ILE A 212 -8.03 8.41 -1.91
CA ILE A 212 -8.73 7.32 -1.23
C ILE A 212 -8.74 6.07 -2.10
N GLU A 213 -9.10 6.21 -3.37
CA GLU A 213 -9.13 5.12 -4.36
C GLU A 213 -7.73 4.54 -4.61
N GLY A 214 -6.75 5.41 -4.87
CA GLY A 214 -5.36 5.00 -5.08
C GLY A 214 -4.77 4.30 -3.85
N HIS A 215 -5.15 4.72 -2.64
CA HIS A 215 -4.70 3.99 -1.46
C HIS A 215 -5.40 2.63 -1.29
N CYS A 216 -6.66 2.48 -1.71
CA CYS A 216 -7.30 1.17 -1.74
C CYS A 216 -6.58 0.20 -2.70
N GLU A 217 -6.10 0.69 -3.85
CA GLU A 217 -5.27 -0.08 -4.79
C GLU A 217 -3.93 -0.48 -4.18
N HIS A 218 -3.23 0.46 -3.55
CA HIS A 218 -1.97 0.22 -2.84
C HIS A 218 -2.13 -0.85 -1.75
N LEU A 219 -3.12 -0.70 -0.88
CA LEU A 219 -3.45 -1.67 0.18
C LEU A 219 -3.78 -3.05 -0.39
N SER A 220 -4.46 -3.11 -1.55
CA SER A 220 -4.78 -4.37 -2.22
C SER A 220 -3.54 -5.16 -2.61
N ILE A 221 -2.51 -4.47 -3.11
CA ILE A 221 -1.24 -5.08 -3.53
C ILE A 221 -0.41 -5.44 -2.29
N GLU A 222 -0.27 -4.50 -1.36
CA GLU A 222 0.53 -4.62 -0.14
C GLU A 222 0.03 -5.77 0.75
N PHE A 223 -1.23 -5.72 1.17
CA PHE A 223 -1.80 -6.73 2.07
C PHE A 223 -1.88 -8.09 1.40
N ARG A 224 -2.16 -8.19 0.10
CA ARG A 224 -2.06 -9.48 -0.60
C ARG A 224 -0.67 -10.09 -0.48
N SER A 225 0.39 -9.29 -0.53
CA SER A 225 1.75 -9.75 -0.33
C SER A 225 1.96 -10.25 1.10
N TRP A 226 1.56 -9.47 2.11
CA TRP A 226 1.70 -9.87 3.52
C TRP A 226 0.86 -11.08 3.93
N ILE A 227 -0.38 -11.17 3.47
CA ILE A 227 -1.26 -12.33 3.68
C ILE A 227 -0.58 -13.61 3.17
N ARG A 228 0.08 -13.55 2.00
CA ARG A 228 0.81 -14.70 1.43
C ARG A 228 2.04 -15.07 2.24
N ASN A 229 2.78 -14.08 2.74
CA ASN A 229 3.92 -14.33 3.62
C ASN A 229 3.48 -14.94 4.96
N ALA A 230 2.39 -14.44 5.55
CA ALA A 230 1.80 -15.00 6.76
C ALA A 230 1.35 -16.46 6.54
N ALA A 231 0.69 -16.76 5.42
CA ALA A 231 0.29 -18.12 5.05
C ALA A 231 1.45 -19.07 4.75
N ALA A 232 2.63 -18.54 4.41
CA ALA A 232 3.85 -19.33 4.21
C ALA A 232 4.58 -19.60 5.53
N ALA A 233 4.55 -18.64 6.46
CA ALA A 233 5.19 -18.76 7.78
C ALA A 233 4.40 -19.61 8.79
N THR A 234 3.13 -19.89 8.51
CA THR A 234 2.23 -20.69 9.36
C THR A 234 2.13 -22.16 8.94
N ARG A 235 2.88 -22.55 7.90
CA ARG A 235 3.05 -23.94 7.46
C ARG A 235 4.35 -24.51 7.98
#